data_AF-A0A9E1I1U2-F1
#
_entry.id   AF-A0A9E1I1U2-F1
#
_cell.length_a   1.000
_cell.length_b   1.000
_cell.length_c   1.000
_cell.angle_alpha   90.00
_cell.angle_beta   90.00
_cell.angle_gamma   90.00
#
_symmetry.space_group_name_H-M   'P 1'
#
loop_
_entity.id
_entity.type
_entity.pdbx_description
1 polymer ?
#
loop_
_entity_poly.entity_id
_entity_poly.type
_entity_poly.pdbx_seq_one_letter_code
_entity_poly.pdbx_strand_id
1 'polypeptide(L)' 'MELKKRLSDYIKNSGLKKQFVAEKIGIPPSKLSYYLHGKLFVTDDFADKIKTYLESVGA' A
#
# COMPACT_ATOMS: atom_id res chain seq x y z
N MET A 1 12.15 -2.69 -3.75
CA MET A 1 11.83 -3.30 -2.44
C MET A 1 11.38 -2.28 -1.37
N GLU A 2 11.76 -1.00 -1.48
CA GLU A 2 11.42 0.05 -0.49
C GLU A 2 9.93 0.36 -0.34
N LEU A 3 9.16 0.42 -1.44
CA LEU A 3 7.77 0.88 -1.41
C LEU A 3 6.87 0.02 -0.51
N LYS A 4 7.06 -1.30 -0.57
CA LYS A 4 6.36 -2.27 0.29
C LYS A 4 6.65 -2.02 1.77
N LYS A 5 7.93 -1.79 2.10
CA LYS A 5 8.37 -1.56 3.49
C LYS A 5 7.78 -0.24 3.99
N ARG A 6 7.89 0.83 3.21
CA ARG A 6 7.34 2.15 3.53
C ARG A 6 5.82 2.10 3.76
N LEU A 7 5.09 1.42 2.88
CA LEU A 7 3.64 1.22 3.06
C LEU A 7 3.31 0.39 4.31
N SER A 8 4.04 -0.70 4.55
CA SER A 8 3.87 -1.52 5.75
C SER A 8 4.13 -0.71 7.03
N ASP A 9 5.21 0.07 7.05
CA ASP A 9 5.61 0.87 8.21
C ASP A 9 4.60 2.00 8.45
N TYR A 10 4.13 2.66 7.39
CA TYR A 10 3.06 3.64 7.50
C TYR A 10 1.78 3.04 8.08
N ILE A 11 1.32 1.88 7.58
CA ILE A 11 0.11 1.22 8.09
C ILE A 11 0.28 0.88 9.58
N LYS A 12 1.45 0.39 9.98
CA LYS A 12 1.75 0.07 11.39
C LYS A 12 1.80 1.31 12.27
N ASN A 13 2.48 2.38 11.82
CA ASN A 13 2.68 3.59 12.61
C ASN A 13 1.43 4.46 12.69
N SER A 14 0.60 4.47 11.64
CA SER A 14 -0.65 5.23 11.61
C SER A 14 -1.80 4.55 12.37
N GLY A 15 -1.67 3.25 12.69
CA GLY A 15 -2.75 2.45 13.27
C GLY A 15 -3.92 2.21 12.31
N LEU A 16 -3.75 2.50 11.01
CA LEU A 16 -4.81 2.37 10.02
C LEU A 16 -5.08 0.90 9.69
N LYS A 17 -6.36 0.59 9.46
CA LYS A 17 -6.75 -0.73 8.93
C LYS A 17 -6.26 -0.85 7.49
N LYS A 18 -5.68 -2.01 7.14
CA LYS A 18 -5.27 -2.33 5.75
C LYS A 18 -6.40 -2.12 4.74
N GLN A 19 -7.64 -2.44 5.13
CA GLN A 19 -8.82 -2.22 4.29
C GLN A 19 -9.01 -0.74 3.94
N PHE A 20 -8.93 0.14 4.93
CA PHE A 20 -9.07 1.58 4.72
C PHE A 20 -8.00 2.14 3.78
N VAL A 21 -6.75 1.69 3.95
CA VAL A 21 -5.64 2.10 3.07
C VAL A 21 -5.83 1.58 1.65
N ALA A 22 -6.30 0.34 1.48
CA ALA A 22 -6.61 -0.21 0.16
C ALA A 22 -7.72 0.59 -0.55
N GLU A 23 -8.77 0.97 0.17
CA GLU A 23 -9.86 1.81 -0.36
C GLU A 23 -9.33 3.19 -0.78
N LYS A 24 -8.45 3.80 0.01
CA LYS A 24 -7.84 5.11 -0.34
C LYS A 24 -6.94 5.04 -1.56
N ILE A 25 -6.23 3.93 -1.76
CA ILE A 25 -5.38 3.68 -2.93
C ILE A 25 -6.25 3.31 -4.16
N GLY A 26 -7.53 2.94 -3.96
CA GLY A 26 -8.41 2.49 -5.03
C GLY A 26 -8.11 1.06 -5.50
N ILE A 27 -7.64 0.20 -4.59
CA ILE A 27 -7.31 -1.19 -4.87
C ILE A 27 -8.10 -2.16 -3.97
N PRO A 28 -8.37 -3.39 -4.43
CA PRO A 28 -8.94 -4.41 -3.57
C PRO A 28 -8.06 -4.68 -2.32
N PRO A 29 -8.65 -4.79 -1.12
CA PRO A 29 -7.92 -5.13 0.11
C PRO A 29 -7.14 -6.44 0.01
N SER A 30 -7.68 -7.41 -0.74
CA SER A 30 -6.99 -8.66 -1.06
C SER A 30 -5.69 -8.41 -1.82
N LYS A 31 -5.69 -7.57 -2.86
CA LYS A 31 -4.47 -7.20 -3.62
C LYS A 31 -3.44 -6.53 -2.74
N LEU A 32 -3.85 -5.58 -1.88
CA LEU A 32 -2.94 -4.94 -0.93
C LEU A 32 -2.32 -5.98 0.02
N SER A 33 -3.13 -6.91 0.53
CA SER A 33 -2.65 -7.99 1.38
C SER A 33 -1.63 -8.88 0.64
N TYR A 34 -1.94 -9.36 -0.56
CA TYR A 34 -1.01 -10.18 -1.34
C TYR A 34 0.31 -9.45 -1.63
N TYR A 35 0.26 -8.14 -1.93
CA TYR A 35 1.45 -7.30 -2.10
C TYR A 35 2.30 -7.23 -0.82
N LEU A 36 1.68 -6.92 0.32
CA LEU A 36 2.37 -6.86 1.62
C LEU A 36 2.91 -8.23 2.06
N HIS A 37 2.29 -9.33 1.65
CA HIS A 37 2.77 -10.68 1.90
C HIS A 37 3.80 -11.17 0.85
N GLY A 38 4.11 -10.37 -0.18
CA GLY A 38 5.09 -10.74 -1.22
C GLY A 38 4.60 -11.81 -2.20
N LYS A 39 3.28 -12.03 -2.25
CA LYS A 39 2.61 -13.02 -3.10
C LYS A 39 2.06 -12.44 -4.41
N LEU A 40 2.27 -11.14 -4.67
CA LEU A 40 1.79 -10.44 -5.86
C LEU A 40 2.95 -9.75 -6.56
N PHE A 41 3.12 -10.05 -7.86
CA PHE A 41 3.91 -9.23 -8.76
C PHE A 41 3.12 -7.97 -9.12
N VAL A 42 3.71 -6.83 -8.81
CA VAL A 42 3.10 -5.50 -8.97
C VAL A 42 3.25 -5.04 -10.41
N THR A 43 2.17 -4.51 -10.99
CA THR A 43 2.24 -3.71 -12.22
C THR A 43 2.63 -2.27 -11.89
N ASP A 44 3.18 -1.54 -12.86
CA ASP A 44 3.60 -0.14 -12.67
C ASP A 44 2.47 0.76 -12.17
N ASP A 45 1.24 0.60 -12.68
CA ASP A 45 0.03 1.32 -12.22
C ASP A 45 -0.25 1.14 -10.71
N PHE A 46 -0.04 -0.07 -10.19
CA PHE A 46 -0.30 -0.34 -8.78
C PHE A 46 0.79 0.24 -7.89
N ALA A 47 2.05 0.21 -8.34
CA ALA A 47 3.14 0.85 -7.64
C ALA A 47 2.96 2.38 -7.61
N ASP A 48 2.50 2.98 -8.71
CA ASP A 48 2.22 4.40 -8.82
C ASP A 48 1.13 4.85 -7.84
N LYS A 49 0.00 4.13 -7.79
CA LYS A 49 -1.08 4.40 -6.82
C LYS A 49 -0.62 4.37 -5.36
N ILE A 50 0.22 3.39 -5.00
CA ILE A 50 0.79 3.33 -3.65
C ILE A 50 1.70 4.53 -3.39
N LYS A 51 2.53 4.89 -4.37
CA LYS A 51 3.46 6.02 -4.25
C LYS A 51 2.69 7.33 -4.09
N THR A 52 1.73 7.61 -4.95
CA THR A 52 0.86 8.80 -4.86
C THR A 52 0.15 8.87 -3.51
N TYR A 53 -0.35 7.73 -3.01
CA TYR A 53 -0.97 7.69 -1.70
C TYR A 53 0.01 8.06 -0.59
N LEU A 54 1.20 7.46 -0.55
CA LEU A 54 2.21 7.75 0.46
C LEU A 54 2.68 9.21 0.41
N GLU A 55 2.86 9.77 -0.79
CA GLU A 55 3.19 11.19 -1.00
C GLU A 55 2.06 12.10 -0.50
N SER A 56 0.79 11.73 -0.71
CA SER A 56 -0.36 12.52 -0.25
C SER A 56 -0.51 12.58 1.28
N VAL A 57 -0.01 11.56 1.99
CA VAL A 57 -0.10 11.46 3.46
C VAL A 57 1.20 11.81 4.17
N GLY A 58 2.24 12.24 3.45
CA GLY A 58 3.55 12.61 4.00
C GLY A 58 4.32 11.44 4.62
N ALA A 59 4.13 10.22 4.11
CA ALA A 59 4.72 8.97 4.62
C ALA A 59 5.90 8.49 3.78
#